data_AF-A0A962V0E1-F1
#
_entry.id   AF-A0A962V0E1-F1
#
_cell.length_a   1.000
_cell.length_b   1.000
_cell.length_c   1.000
_cell.angle_alpha   90.00
_cell.angle_beta   90.00
_cell.angle_gamma   90.00
#
_symmetry.space_group_name_H-M   'P 1'
#
loop_
_entity.id
_entity.type
_entity.pdbx_description
1 polymer ?
#
loop_
_entity_poly.entity_id
_entity_poly.type
_entity_poly.pdbx_seq_one_letter_code
_entity_poly.pdbx_strand_id
1 'polypeptide(L)'
;RVFINDAVCEGCGDCGVKSNCVAVLPLETEFGRKRMIDQSACNKDFSCLEGFCPSFVTVRGGRLRKAKAITSDDFGPLPEPAKPGLEQPYNIVIAGVGGTGIVTIGA
;
A
#
# COMPACT_ATOMS: atom_id res chain seq x y z
N ARG A 1 3.55 0.84 -11.97
CA ARG A 1 3.80 1.16 -10.54
C ARG A 1 4.84 2.27 -10.52
N VAL A 2 4.69 3.25 -9.63
CA VAL A 2 5.65 4.35 -9.46
C VAL A 2 6.71 3.89 -8.47
N PHE A 3 7.98 4.20 -8.76
CA PHE A 3 9.11 3.86 -7.93
C PHE A 3 10.00 5.10 -7.75
N ILE A 4 10.60 5.20 -6.56
CA ILE A 4 11.65 6.18 -6.27
C ILE A 4 12.95 5.40 -6.18
N ASN A 5 13.95 5.82 -6.96
CA ASN A 5 15.33 5.31 -6.84
C ASN A 5 16.00 6.01 -5.65
N ASP A 6 16.33 5.24 -4.62
CA ASP A 6 16.96 5.72 -3.38
C ASP A 6 18.39 6.22 -3.60
N ALA A 7 19.11 5.69 -4.59
CA ALA A 7 20.43 6.17 -4.98
C ALA A 7 20.43 7.55 -5.66
N VAL A 8 19.26 8.04 -6.11
CA VAL A 8 19.08 9.37 -6.72
C VAL A 8 18.28 10.31 -5.82
N CYS A 9 17.52 9.76 -4.88
CA CYS A 9 16.68 10.55 -4.01
C CYS A 9 17.53 11.37 -3.03
N GLU A 10 17.22 12.66 -2.88
CA GLU A 10 17.88 13.54 -1.90
C GLU A 10 16.96 13.95 -0.74
N GLY A 11 15.82 13.26 -0.57
CA GLY A 11 14.92 13.51 0.54
C GLY A 11 14.18 14.86 0.49
N CYS A 12 14.19 15.56 -0.65
CA CYS A 12 13.63 16.92 -0.81
C CYS A 12 12.14 17.06 -0.41
N GLY A 13 11.37 15.97 -0.49
CA GLY A 13 9.98 15.93 -0.03
C GLY A 13 8.94 16.51 -0.99
N ASP A 14 9.32 17.03 -2.16
CA ASP A 14 8.38 17.65 -3.11
C ASP A 14 7.27 16.70 -3.58
N CYS A 15 7.61 15.43 -3.81
CA CYS A 15 6.62 14.38 -4.11
C CYS A 15 5.54 14.25 -3.01
N GLY A 16 5.89 14.46 -1.74
CA GLY A 16 4.95 14.47 -0.62
C GLY A 16 4.14 15.76 -0.54
N VAL A 17 4.75 16.91 -0.81
CA VAL A 17 4.08 18.22 -0.82
C VAL A 17 3.00 18.28 -1.90
N LYS A 18 3.28 17.77 -3.11
CA LYS A 18 2.32 17.77 -4.21
C LYS A 18 1.17 16.80 -4.03
N SER A 19 1.42 15.66 -3.41
CA SER A 19 0.43 14.58 -3.32
C SER A 19 -0.29 14.47 -1.98
N ASN A 20 0.28 15.01 -0.90
CA ASN A 20 -0.11 14.70 0.46
C ASN A 20 -0.27 13.17 0.71
N CYS A 21 0.55 12.37 0.02
CA CYS A 21 0.32 10.93 -0.12
C CYS A 21 0.88 10.12 1.04
N VAL A 22 0.01 9.37 1.71
CA VAL A 22 0.36 8.43 2.79
C VAL A 22 1.24 7.27 2.33
N ALA A 23 1.26 6.97 1.03
CA ALA A 23 2.11 5.91 0.48
C ALA A 23 3.57 6.38 0.22
N VAL A 24 3.88 7.67 0.40
CA VAL A 24 5.26 8.19 0.32
C VAL A 24 5.92 8.08 1.68
N LEU A 25 6.64 6.99 1.90
CA LEU A 25 7.28 6.66 3.18
C LEU A 25 8.74 7.12 3.21
N PRO A 26 9.29 7.39 4.41
CA PRO A 26 10.74 7.54 4.56
C PRO A 26 11.46 6.21 4.38
N LEU A 27 12.68 6.27 3.89
CA LEU A 27 13.61 5.15 3.79
C LEU A 27 14.97 5.58 4.34
N GLU A 28 15.43 4.97 5.42
CA GLU A 28 16.77 5.23 5.94
C GLU A 28 17.81 4.46 5.12
N THR A 29 18.87 5.16 4.69
CA THR A 29 19.97 4.60 3.91
C THR A 29 21.30 5.08 4.47
N GLU A 30 22.41 4.48 4.03
CA GLU A 30 23.76 4.93 4.39
C GLU A 30 24.07 6.37 3.91
N PHE A 31 23.35 6.86 2.89
CA PHE A 31 23.46 8.21 2.34
C PHE A 31 22.41 9.18 2.92
N GLY A 32 21.83 8.83 4.07
CA GLY A 32 20.81 9.62 4.77
C GLY A 32 19.37 9.23 4.44
N ARG A 33 18.43 10.05 4.91
CA ARG A 33 17.00 9.79 4.81
C ARG A 33 16.44 10.08 3.42
N LYS A 34 15.96 9.05 2.75
CA LYS A 34 15.38 9.09 1.41
C LYS A 34 13.86 8.86 1.45
N ARG A 35 13.24 8.70 0.27
CA ARG A 35 11.80 8.42 0.13
C ARG A 35 11.59 7.15 -0.69
N MET A 36 10.49 6.45 -0.40
CA MET A 36 10.05 5.29 -1.16
C MET A 36 8.52 5.30 -1.32
N ILE A 37 8.02 4.57 -2.31
CA ILE A 37 6.58 4.35 -2.50
C ILE A 37 6.19 2.99 -1.94
N ASP A 38 5.31 2.99 -0.93
CA ASP A 38 4.66 1.76 -0.48
C ASP A 38 3.69 1.26 -1.55
N GLN A 39 4.06 0.14 -2.17
CA GLN A 39 3.29 -0.47 -3.26
C GLN A 39 1.99 -1.12 -2.80
N SER A 40 1.82 -1.35 -1.50
CA SER A 40 0.62 -1.93 -0.90
C SER A 40 -0.40 -0.84 -0.57
N ALA A 41 0.07 0.35 -0.16
CA ALA A 41 -0.78 1.49 0.19
C ALA A 41 -1.08 2.43 -1.01
N CYS A 42 -0.32 2.33 -2.11
CA CYS A 42 -0.51 3.20 -3.27
C CYS A 42 -1.87 2.98 -3.97
N ASN A 43 -2.74 3.99 -3.90
CA ASN A 43 -4.06 4.04 -4.55
C ASN A 43 -3.99 4.30 -6.08
N LYS A 44 -2.81 4.64 -6.60
CA LYS A 44 -2.54 4.92 -8.03
C LYS A 44 -3.20 6.19 -8.59
N ASP A 45 -3.45 7.21 -7.78
CA ASP A 45 -3.83 8.54 -8.31
C ASP A 45 -2.66 9.25 -9.03
N PHE A 46 -1.42 8.83 -8.71
CA PHE A 46 -0.18 9.32 -9.31
C PHE A 46 0.10 10.82 -9.18
N SER A 47 -0.61 11.53 -8.28
CA SER A 47 -0.40 12.95 -7.97
C SER A 47 1.05 13.27 -7.55
N CYS A 48 1.76 12.30 -6.98
CA CYS A 48 3.18 12.45 -6.62
C CYS A 48 4.10 12.73 -7.82
N LEU A 49 3.68 12.37 -9.05
CA LEU A 49 4.43 12.65 -10.29
C LEU A 49 4.33 14.11 -10.75
N GLU A 50 3.42 14.90 -10.17
CA GLU A 50 3.35 16.35 -10.40
C GLU A 50 4.48 17.10 -9.69
N GLY A 51 5.22 16.42 -8.81
CA GLY A 51 6.44 16.92 -8.19
C GLY A 51 7.65 16.89 -9.12
N PHE A 52 8.54 17.84 -8.92
CA PHE A 52 9.84 17.91 -9.57
C PHE A 52 10.85 17.00 -8.85
N CYS A 53 10.66 15.69 -8.98
CA CYS A 53 11.51 14.69 -8.33
C CYS A 53 12.31 13.89 -9.38
N PRO A 54 13.63 14.08 -9.48
CA PRO A 54 14.45 13.39 -10.50
C PRO A 54 14.63 11.89 -10.20
N SER A 55 14.22 11.42 -9.03
CA SER A 55 14.37 10.02 -8.61
C SER A 55 13.22 9.11 -9.03
N PHE A 56 12.16 9.63 -9.67
CA PHE A 56 11.12 8.78 -10.24
C PHE A 56 11.66 7.96 -11.41
N VAL A 57 11.49 6.65 -11.33
CA VAL A 57 12.01 5.71 -12.33
C VAL A 57 10.95 4.71 -12.77
N THR A 58 11.12 4.19 -13.99
CA THR A 58 10.33 3.08 -14.52
C THR A 58 11.16 1.80 -14.51
N VAL A 59 10.61 0.74 -13.92
CA VAL A 59 11.24 -0.59 -13.94
C VAL A 59 10.81 -1.34 -15.20
N ARG A 60 11.75 -1.61 -16.11
CA ARG A 60 11.52 -2.45 -17.31
C ARG A 60 11.84 -3.91 -17.00
N GLY A 61 11.00 -4.84 -17.47
CA GLY A 61 11.22 -6.28 -17.29
C GLY A 61 11.05 -6.79 -15.85
N GLY A 62 10.64 -5.95 -14.91
CA GLY A 62 10.37 -6.35 -13.52
C GLY A 62 9.20 -7.34 -13.45
N ARG A 63 9.35 -8.39 -12.63
CA ARG A 63 8.26 -9.32 -12.30
C ARG A 63 7.82 -9.06 -10.87
N LEU A 64 6.51 -9.08 -10.64
CA LEU A 64 5.98 -9.02 -9.29
C LEU A 64 6.46 -10.25 -8.51
N ARG A 65 7.00 -10.03 -7.32
CA ARG A 65 7.26 -11.11 -6.37
C ARG A 65 5.92 -11.74 -6.05
N LYS A 66 5.68 -12.94 -6.57
CA LYS A 66 4.55 -13.76 -6.12
C LYS A 66 4.94 -14.29 -4.74
N ALA A 67 4.12 -13.99 -3.73
CA ALA A 67 4.24 -14.71 -2.47
C ALA A 67 4.09 -16.19 -2.80
N LYS A 68 4.95 -17.04 -2.20
CA LYS A 68 4.74 -18.48 -2.29
C LYS A 68 3.35 -18.72 -1.70
N ALA A 69 2.45 -19.33 -2.46
CA ALA A 69 1.14 -19.68 -1.92
C ALA A 69 1.40 -20.49 -0.65
N ILE A 70 0.79 -20.09 0.46
CA ILE A 70 0.76 -20.91 1.66
C ILE A 70 -0.14 -22.08 1.27
N THR A 71 0.47 -23.21 0.95
CA THR A 71 -0.23 -24.44 0.53
C THR A 71 -0.50 -25.36 1.71
N SER A 72 0.08 -25.09 2.87
CA SER A 72 -0.15 -25.82 4.11
C SER A 72 -1.11 -25.03 5.00
N ASP A 73 -2.23 -25.65 5.35
CA ASP A 73 -2.99 -25.32 6.55
C ASP A 73 -2.18 -25.77 7.77
N ASP A 74 -1.04 -25.12 8.05
CA ASP A 74 -0.24 -25.36 9.27
C ASP A 74 -0.94 -24.86 10.54
N PHE A 75 -2.17 -24.38 10.41
CA PHE A 75 -3.00 -23.92 11.52
C PHE A 75 -3.64 -25.07 12.32
N GLY A 76 -3.58 -26.31 11.82
CA GLY A 76 -4.32 -27.43 12.40
C GLY A 76 -5.84 -27.20 12.35
N PRO A 77 -6.65 -27.93 13.13
CA PRO A 77 -8.08 -27.67 13.22
C PRO A 77 -8.32 -26.31 13.88
N LEU A 78 -8.76 -25.33 13.08
CA LEU A 78 -9.20 -24.04 13.59
C LEU A 78 -10.52 -24.21 14.37
N PRO A 79 -10.69 -23.54 15.52
CA PRO A 79 -11.95 -23.56 16.24
C PRO A 79 -13.05 -22.89 15.39
N GLU A 80 -14.28 -23.38 15.52
CA GLU A 80 -15.43 -22.67 14.93
C GLU A 80 -15.54 -21.27 15.56
N PRO A 81 -15.68 -20.21 14.76
CA PRO A 81 -15.90 -18.87 15.30
C PRO A 81 -17.24 -18.83 16.04
N ALA A 82 -17.25 -18.21 17.21
CA ALA A 82 -18.50 -17.94 17.93
C ALA A 82 -19.40 -17.05 17.06
N LYS A 83 -20.51 -17.60 16.59
CA LYS A 83 -21.47 -16.87 15.78
C LYS A 83 -22.32 -16.00 16.73
N PRO A 84 -22.41 -14.68 16.51
CA PRO A 84 -23.36 -13.88 17.24
C PRO A 84 -24.79 -14.37 16.93
N GLY A 85 -25.69 -14.27 17.90
CA GLY A 85 -27.11 -14.48 17.68
C GLY A 85 -27.69 -13.43 16.73
N LEU A 86 -28.90 -13.67 16.21
CA LEU A 86 -29.56 -12.79 15.24
C LEU A 86 -30.84 -12.16 15.80
N GLU A 87 -30.98 -12.13 17.13
CA GLU A 87 -32.17 -11.65 17.84
C GLU A 87 -32.34 -10.11 17.77
N GLN A 88 -31.26 -9.39 17.48
CA GLN A 88 -31.23 -7.94 17.33
C GLN A 88 -30.42 -7.53 16.10
N PRO A 89 -30.75 -6.40 15.45
CA PRO A 89 -30.01 -5.91 14.30
C PRO A 89 -28.57 -5.50 14.67
N TYR A 90 -27.65 -5.65 13.73
CA TYR A 90 -26.25 -5.25 13.88
C TYR A 90 -25.87 -4.20 12.83
N ASN A 91 -24.99 -3.28 13.23
CA ASN A 91 -24.35 -2.35 12.32
C ASN A 91 -22.94 -2.86 12.01
N ILE A 92 -22.62 -2.96 10.71
CA ILE A 92 -21.29 -3.38 10.24
C ILE A 92 -20.59 -2.15 9.67
N VAL A 93 -19.38 -1.86 10.17
CA VAL A 93 -18.53 -0.79 9.64
C VAL A 93 -17.45 -1.40 8.78
N ILE A 94 -17.43 -1.03 7.51
CA ILE A 94 -16.41 -1.44 6.54
C ILE A 94 -15.52 -0.23 6.27
N ALA A 95 -14.27 -0.29 6.75
CA ALA A 95 -13.28 0.76 6.53
C ALA A 95 -12.32 0.38 5.40
N GLY A 96 -11.97 1.36 4.55
CA GLY A 96 -10.94 1.19 3.53
C GLY A 96 -10.72 2.46 2.72
N VAL A 97 -9.71 2.41 1.85
CA VAL A 97 -9.31 3.53 0.99
C VAL A 97 -10.03 3.43 -0.35
N GLY A 98 -10.33 4.57 -0.98
CA GLY A 98 -10.91 4.59 -2.33
C GLY A 98 -10.15 3.69 -3.30
N GLY A 99 -10.87 2.85 -4.06
CA GLY A 99 -10.29 1.87 -4.98
C GLY A 99 -9.98 0.49 -4.39
N THR A 100 -10.21 0.26 -3.08
CA THR A 100 -10.04 -1.07 -2.44
C THR A 100 -11.27 -1.97 -2.52
N GLY A 101 -12.36 -1.51 -3.15
CA GLY A 101 -13.59 -2.29 -3.30
C GLY A 101 -14.55 -2.23 -2.10
N ILE A 102 -14.29 -1.39 -1.10
CA ILE A 102 -15.19 -1.26 0.08
C ILE A 102 -16.63 -0.94 -0.28
N VAL A 103 -16.86 -0.10 -1.31
CA VAL A 103 -18.21 0.24 -1.79
C VAL A 103 -18.89 -0.98 -2.40
N THR A 104 -18.14 -1.85 -3.06
CA THR A 104 -18.68 -3.08 -3.67
C THR A 104 -19.06 -4.11 -2.61
N ILE A 105 -18.37 -4.16 -1.47
CA ILE A 105 -18.66 -5.09 -0.37
C ILE A 105 -19.86 -4.62 0.47
N GLY A 106 -20.03 -3.30 0.61
CA GLY A 106 -21.14 -2.72 1.37
C GLY A 106 -22.44 -2.51 0.59
N ALA A 107 -22.48 -2.84 -0.71
CA ALA A 107 -23.65 -2.70 -1.58
C ALA A 107 -24.53 -3.95 -1.59
#